data_AF-A0A5M8SIA9-F1
#
_entry.id   AF-A0A5M8SIA9-F1
#
_cell.length_a   1.000
_cell.length_b   1.000
_cell.length_c   1.000
_cell.angle_alpha   90.00
_cell.angle_beta   90.00
_cell.angle_gamma   90.00
#
_symmetry.space_group_name_H-M   'P 1'
#
loop_
_entity.id
_entity.type
_entity.pdbx_description
1 polymer ?
#
loop_
_entity_poly.entity_id
_entity_poly.type
_entity_poly.pdbx_seq_one_letter_code
_entity_poly.pdbx_strand_id
1 'polypeptide(L)'
;MAAATTTYFETGRSWNARVAERNTELMAAQAMRRRGTRTPEFFFAKHFDNTRLVKAPDPVRAREMRSFAAAVALLFTLIMVYGLQHFSAIEVSYHVESQKQTLEQLREQNRQLRLSEAQLTQPGRIDGMARQLGLGEPQPGQVVHPNAHPDASAPSLAMAAAPVSQQVQ
;
A
#
# COMPACT_ATOMS: atom_id res chain seq x y z
N MET A 1 -48.34 -1.79 -14.64
CA MET A 1 -48.74 -0.54 -15.32
C MET A 1 -47.67 0.49 -15.04
N ALA A 2 -46.85 0.75 -16.06
CA ALA A 2 -45.76 1.69 -16.05
C ALA A 2 -46.28 3.09 -16.43
N ALA A 3 -45.67 4.13 -15.84
CA ALA A 3 -45.43 5.47 -16.36
C ALA A 3 -45.65 6.55 -15.28
N ALA A 4 -44.64 6.77 -14.45
CA ALA A 4 -44.37 8.06 -13.82
C ALA A 4 -42.87 8.17 -13.49
N THR A 5 -42.05 7.86 -14.48
CA THR A 5 -40.61 8.16 -14.48
C THR A 5 -40.38 9.50 -15.14
N THR A 6 -39.51 10.31 -14.53
CA THR A 6 -38.87 11.52 -15.06
C THR A 6 -39.58 12.87 -14.90
N THR A 7 -39.31 13.52 -13.76
CA THR A 7 -39.14 14.99 -13.71
C THR A 7 -37.73 15.30 -13.22
N TYR A 8 -36.75 14.55 -13.71
CA TYR A 8 -35.34 14.83 -13.47
C TYR A 8 -34.85 15.62 -14.68
N PHE A 9 -34.48 16.89 -14.47
CA PHE A 9 -33.88 17.77 -15.48
C PHE A 9 -34.76 18.15 -16.68
N GLU A 10 -35.70 19.08 -16.48
CA GLU A 10 -36.17 19.91 -17.61
C GLU A 10 -35.14 21.03 -17.89
N THR A 11 -34.00 20.63 -18.44
CA THR A 11 -32.99 21.51 -19.02
C THR A 11 -33.57 22.18 -20.26
N GLY A 12 -33.81 23.49 -20.18
CA GLY A 12 -33.98 24.29 -21.39
C GLY A 12 -34.56 25.68 -21.16
N ARG A 13 -35.46 25.85 -20.18
CA ARG A 13 -36.11 27.15 -19.95
C ARG A 13 -35.94 27.59 -18.51
N SER A 14 -35.08 28.59 -18.31
CA SER A 14 -34.86 29.22 -17.02
C SER A 14 -36.20 29.69 -16.44
N TRP A 15 -36.37 29.60 -15.12
CA TRP A 15 -37.54 30.13 -14.41
C TRP A 15 -37.89 31.56 -14.89
N ASN A 16 -36.85 32.37 -15.10
CA ASN A 16 -36.97 33.74 -15.61
C ASN A 16 -37.60 33.80 -17.01
N ALA A 17 -37.23 32.89 -17.92
CA ALA A 17 -37.81 32.84 -19.25
C ALA A 17 -39.30 32.46 -19.22
N ARG A 18 -39.71 31.52 -18.36
CA ARG A 18 -41.13 31.16 -18.19
C ARG A 18 -41.94 32.32 -17.60
N VAL A 19 -41.38 33.01 -16.61
CA VAL A 19 -42.01 34.19 -16.00
C VAL A 19 -42.14 35.32 -17.01
N ALA A 20 -41.12 35.55 -17.84
CA ALA A 20 -41.15 36.57 -18.88
C ALA A 20 -42.26 36.30 -19.90
N GLU A 21 -42.35 35.06 -20.41
CA GLU A 21 -43.41 34.63 -21.34
C GLU A 21 -44.81 34.84 -20.73
N ARG A 22 -45.02 34.40 -19.48
CA ARG A 22 -46.29 34.60 -18.78
C ARG A 22 -46.64 36.08 -18.59
N ASN A 23 -45.66 36.92 -18.26
CA ASN A 23 -45.87 38.35 -18.13
C ASN A 23 -46.25 38.99 -19.47
N THR A 24 -45.64 38.56 -20.58
CA THR A 24 -45.98 39.05 -21.92
C THR A 24 -47.41 38.67 -22.34
N GLU A 25 -47.84 37.44 -22.05
CA GLU A 25 -49.23 37.01 -22.26
C GLU A 25 -50.22 37.87 -21.47
N LEU A 26 -49.93 38.14 -20.19
CA LEU A 26 -50.77 38.96 -19.34
C LEU A 26 -50.84 40.41 -19.84
N MET A 27 -49.73 40.97 -20.32
CA MET A 27 -49.70 42.30 -20.94
C MET A 27 -50.53 42.35 -22.23
N ALA A 28 -50.44 41.33 -23.08
CA ALA A 28 -51.24 41.23 -24.30
C ALA A 28 -52.75 41.11 -24.00
N ALA A 29 -53.12 40.31 -22.98
CA ALA A 29 -54.50 40.18 -22.53
C ALA A 29 -55.06 41.49 -21.94
N GLN A 30 -54.22 42.27 -21.24
CA GLN A 30 -54.60 43.59 -20.75
C GLN A 30 -54.85 44.58 -21.91
N ALA A 31 -53.99 44.60 -22.93
CA ALA A 31 -54.19 45.46 -24.10
C ALA A 31 -55.51 45.15 -24.84
N MET A 32 -55.86 43.87 -24.97
CA MET A 32 -57.13 43.42 -25.56
C MET A 32 -58.34 43.88 -24.73
N ARG A 33 -58.25 43.87 -23.39
CA ARG A 33 -59.31 44.38 -22.50
C ARG A 33 -59.48 45.91 -22.53
N ARG A 34 -58.46 46.65 -22.97
CA ARG A 34 -58.46 48.14 -23.03
C ARG A 34 -59.06 48.70 -24.33
N ARG A 35 -59.37 47.87 -25.33
CA ARG A 35 -59.85 48.31 -26.66
C ARG A 35 -61.26 48.93 -26.70
N GLY A 36 -61.99 48.97 -25.58
CA GLY A 36 -63.39 49.42 -25.52
C GLY A 36 -63.67 50.68 -24.70
N THR A 37 -62.68 51.27 -24.01
CA THR A 37 -62.95 52.32 -23.02
C THR A 37 -62.44 53.68 -23.50
N ARG A 38 -63.36 54.56 -23.90
CA ARG A 38 -63.12 55.95 -24.33
C ARG A 38 -62.83 56.89 -23.13
N THR A 39 -61.94 56.49 -22.25
CA THR A 39 -61.49 57.31 -21.10
C THR A 39 -60.00 57.62 -21.26
N PRO A 40 -59.56 58.88 -21.10
CA PRO A 40 -58.15 59.23 -21.18
C PRO A 40 -57.36 58.50 -20.10
N GLU A 41 -56.38 57.68 -20.50
CA GLU A 41 -55.55 56.90 -19.57
C GLU A 41 -54.50 57.81 -18.92
N PHE A 42 -54.64 58.08 -17.62
CA PHE A 42 -53.58 58.70 -16.82
C PHE A 42 -52.60 57.62 -16.35
N PHE A 43 -51.40 57.62 -16.93
CA PHE A 43 -50.32 56.75 -16.50
C PHE A 43 -49.72 57.26 -15.19
N PHE A 44 -50.21 56.76 -14.05
CA PHE A 44 -49.52 56.92 -12.79
C PHE A 44 -48.36 55.91 -12.73
N ALA A 45 -47.13 56.40 -12.80
CA ALA A 45 -45.94 55.59 -12.55
C ALA A 45 -45.92 55.16 -11.07
N LYS A 46 -46.62 54.07 -10.76
CA LYS A 46 -46.58 53.45 -9.44
C LYS A 46 -45.19 52.85 -9.23
N HIS A 47 -44.42 53.46 -8.34
CA HIS A 47 -43.12 52.95 -7.96
C HIS A 47 -43.33 51.74 -7.04
N PHE A 48 -43.05 50.54 -7.54
CA PHE A 48 -43.05 49.33 -6.75
C PHE A 48 -41.76 49.25 -5.95
N ASP A 49 -41.84 49.53 -4.65
CA ASP A 49 -40.71 49.33 -3.76
C ASP A 49 -40.59 47.85 -3.38
N ASN A 50 -39.63 47.16 -4.02
CA ASN A 50 -39.34 45.74 -3.78
C ASN A 50 -38.27 45.53 -2.70
N THR A 51 -37.82 46.57 -1.99
CA THR A 51 -36.76 46.46 -0.97
C THR A 51 -37.10 45.48 0.17
N ARG A 52 -38.38 45.22 0.41
CA ARG A 52 -38.86 44.29 1.45
C ARG A 52 -39.17 42.88 0.94
N LEU A 53 -39.00 42.60 -0.35
CA LEU A 53 -39.29 41.28 -0.91
C LEU A 53 -38.18 40.30 -0.55
N VAL A 54 -38.34 39.62 0.59
CA VAL A 54 -37.48 38.50 0.97
C VAL A 54 -38.01 37.25 0.30
N LYS A 55 -37.15 36.58 -0.48
CA LYS A 55 -37.47 35.29 -1.09
C LYS A 55 -37.71 34.27 0.03
N ALA A 56 -38.94 33.75 0.12
CA ALA A 56 -39.26 32.71 1.08
C ALA A 56 -38.36 31.48 0.84
N PRO A 57 -37.79 30.88 1.90
CA PRO A 57 -36.98 29.68 1.74
C PRO A 57 -37.86 28.50 1.36
N ASP A 58 -37.56 27.86 0.22
CA ASP A 58 -38.23 26.63 -0.22
C ASP A 58 -37.57 25.40 0.46
N PRO A 59 -38.20 24.76 1.46
CA PRO A 59 -37.57 23.68 2.23
C PRO A 59 -37.32 22.42 1.39
N VAL A 60 -38.13 22.22 0.34
CA VAL A 60 -38.01 21.08 -0.58
C VAL A 60 -36.69 21.14 -1.36
N ARG A 61 -36.34 22.31 -1.89
CA ARG A 61 -35.07 22.50 -2.64
C ARG A 61 -33.85 22.32 -1.75
N ALA A 62 -33.92 22.76 -0.49
CA ALA A 62 -32.85 22.54 0.47
C ALA A 62 -32.64 21.05 0.78
N ARG A 63 -33.73 20.26 0.85
CA ARG A 63 -33.65 18.81 1.05
C ARG A 63 -33.05 18.08 -0.16
N GLU A 64 -33.45 18.46 -1.38
CA GLU A 64 -32.88 17.91 -2.62
C GLU A 64 -31.38 18.19 -2.75
N MET A 65 -30.96 19.43 -2.47
CA MET A 65 -29.53 19.80 -2.47
C MET A 65 -28.73 19.00 -1.44
N ARG A 66 -29.29 18.76 -0.24
CA ARG A 66 -28.65 17.92 0.79
C ARG A 66 -28.53 16.47 0.34
N SER A 67 -29.57 15.88 -0.26
CA SER A 67 -29.49 14.50 -0.77
C SER A 67 -28.48 14.37 -1.91
N PHE A 68 -28.39 15.36 -2.80
CA PHE A 68 -27.40 15.38 -3.87
C PHE A 68 -25.98 15.51 -3.30
N ALA A 69 -25.75 16.43 -2.36
CA ALA A 69 -24.46 16.58 -1.69
C ALA A 69 -24.06 15.31 -0.93
N ALA A 70 -25.00 14.66 -0.24
CA ALA A 70 -24.76 13.39 0.44
C ALA A 70 -24.36 12.27 -0.54
N ALA A 71 -25.05 12.17 -1.68
CA ALA A 71 -24.70 11.19 -2.71
C ALA A 71 -23.30 11.42 -3.30
N VAL A 72 -22.94 12.68 -3.58
CA VAL A 72 -21.60 13.04 -4.07
C VAL A 72 -20.52 12.77 -3.03
N ALA A 73 -20.78 13.12 -1.76
CA ALA A 73 -19.85 12.85 -0.66
C ALA A 73 -19.63 11.34 -0.49
N LEU A 74 -20.70 10.54 -0.53
CA LEU A 74 -20.61 9.08 -0.43
C LEU A 74 -19.80 8.49 -1.58
N LEU A 75 -20.08 8.90 -2.82
CA LEU A 75 -19.31 8.48 -4.00
C LEU A 75 -17.82 8.83 -3.84
N PHE A 76 -17.52 10.05 -3.41
CA PHE A 76 -16.15 10.51 -3.17
C PHE A 76 -15.45 9.68 -2.09
N THR A 77 -16.12 9.41 -0.97
CA THR A 77 -15.58 8.56 0.10
C THR A 77 -15.30 7.14 -0.39
N LEU A 78 -16.19 6.53 -1.17
CA LEU A 78 -15.94 5.21 -1.77
C LEU A 78 -14.69 5.20 -2.64
N ILE A 79 -14.55 6.19 -3.53
CA ILE A 79 -13.38 6.32 -4.42
C ILE A 79 -12.11 6.55 -3.60
N MET A 80 -12.16 7.42 -2.59
CA MET A 80 -11.02 7.71 -1.72
C MET A 80 -10.59 6.47 -0.94
N VAL A 81 -11.52 5.74 -0.33
CA VAL A 81 -11.22 4.49 0.40
C VAL A 81 -10.64 3.45 -0.54
N TYR A 82 -11.21 3.28 -1.74
CA TYR A 82 -10.65 2.37 -2.75
C TYR A 82 -9.23 2.76 -3.15
N GLY A 83 -8.98 4.05 -3.39
CA GLY A 83 -7.65 4.57 -3.70
C GLY A 83 -6.67 4.27 -2.56
N LEU A 84 -7.02 4.62 -1.32
CA LEU A 84 -6.21 4.36 -0.14
C LEU A 84 -5.93 2.86 0.05
N GLN A 85 -6.94 1.99 -0.11
CA GLN A 85 -6.78 0.54 -0.07
C GLN A 85 -5.85 0.03 -1.17
N HIS A 86 -5.98 0.56 -2.38
CA HIS A 86 -5.14 0.20 -3.52
C HIS A 86 -3.68 0.62 -3.28
N PHE A 87 -3.45 1.78 -2.67
CA PHE A 87 -2.11 2.20 -2.25
C PHE A 87 -1.53 1.31 -1.15
N SER A 88 -2.33 0.92 -0.15
CA SER A 88 -1.89 -0.03 0.88
C SER A 88 -1.52 -1.39 0.28
N ALA A 89 -2.25 -1.87 -0.72
CA ALA A 89 -1.92 -3.12 -1.41
C ALA A 89 -0.58 -3.03 -2.18
N ILE A 90 -0.29 -1.89 -2.82
CA ILE A 90 0.97 -1.66 -3.54
C ILE A 90 2.15 -1.61 -2.55
N GLU A 91 2.03 -0.87 -1.45
CA GLU A 91 3.10 -0.73 -0.46
C GLU A 91 3.37 -2.03 0.32
N VAL A 92 2.31 -2.78 0.66
CA VAL A 92 2.42 -4.12 1.26
C VAL A 92 3.07 -5.11 0.28
N SER A 93 2.82 -4.98 -1.03
CA SER A 93 3.45 -5.86 -2.03
C SER A 93 4.98 -5.72 -2.05
N TYR A 94 5.50 -4.51 -1.89
CA TYR A 94 6.95 -4.28 -1.77
C TYR A 94 7.52 -4.79 -0.45
N HIS A 95 6.78 -4.67 0.65
CA HIS A 95 7.20 -5.26 1.92
C HIS A 95 7.25 -6.79 1.89
N VAL A 96 6.30 -7.43 1.22
CA VAL A 96 6.29 -8.89 1.03
C VAL A 96 7.44 -9.33 0.12
N GLU A 97 7.70 -8.60 -0.96
CA GLU A 97 8.79 -8.93 -1.89
C GLU A 97 10.18 -8.76 -1.23
N SER A 98 10.39 -7.68 -0.47
CA SER A 98 11.66 -7.46 0.25
C SER A 98 11.90 -8.50 1.35
N GLN A 99 10.85 -8.92 2.06
CA GLN A 99 10.94 -10.00 3.04
C GLN A 99 11.26 -11.35 2.39
N LYS A 100 10.69 -11.66 1.22
CA LYS A 100 11.05 -12.87 0.46
C LYS A 100 12.50 -12.86 0.00
N GLN A 101 12.97 -11.72 -0.51
CA GLN A 101 14.38 -11.58 -0.91
C GLN A 101 15.33 -11.80 0.25
N THR A 102 14.99 -11.29 1.44
CA THR A 102 15.79 -11.47 2.65
C THR A 102 15.83 -12.95 3.07
N LEU A 103 14.70 -13.67 3.01
CA LEU A 103 14.65 -15.10 3.30
C LEU A 103 15.49 -15.93 2.33
N GLU A 104 15.39 -15.65 1.03
CA GLU A 104 16.21 -16.33 0.01
C GLU A 104 17.70 -16.04 0.20
N GLN A 105 18.06 -14.80 0.52
CA GLN A 105 19.44 -14.43 0.83
C GLN A 105 19.97 -15.18 2.06
N LEU A 106 19.20 -15.27 3.14
CA LEU A 106 19.58 -16.02 4.33
C LEU A 106 19.68 -17.53 4.07
N ARG A 107 18.80 -18.09 3.22
CA ARG A 107 18.88 -19.51 2.82
C ARG A 107 20.15 -19.81 2.05
N GLU A 108 20.50 -18.95 1.10
CA GLU A 108 21.71 -19.12 0.30
C GLU A 108 22.96 -18.98 1.18
N GLN A 109 22.99 -18.00 2.09
CA GLN A 109 24.07 -17.88 3.08
C GLN A 109 24.18 -19.14 3.96
N ASN A 110 23.07 -19.69 4.44
CA ASN A 110 23.10 -20.91 5.25
C ASN A 110 23.63 -22.11 4.45
N ARG A 111 23.25 -22.22 3.17
CA ARG A 111 23.76 -23.25 2.27
C ARG A 111 25.27 -23.12 2.07
N GLN A 112 25.77 -21.91 1.85
CA GLN A 112 27.20 -21.65 1.72
C GLN A 112 27.96 -21.98 3.00
N LEU A 113 27.42 -21.61 4.17
CA LEU A 113 28.01 -21.97 5.45
C LEU A 113 28.10 -23.49 5.64
N ARG A 114 27.04 -24.23 5.34
CA ARG A 114 27.06 -25.71 5.42
C ARG A 114 28.07 -26.34 4.46
N LEU A 115 28.22 -25.78 3.26
CA LEU A 115 29.24 -26.23 2.32
C LEU A 115 30.65 -25.95 2.86
N SER A 116 30.87 -24.77 3.44
CA SER A 116 32.16 -24.42 4.04
C SER A 116 32.50 -25.29 5.26
N GLU A 117 31.51 -25.61 6.09
CA GLU A 117 31.65 -26.52 7.22
C GLU A 117 32.03 -27.91 6.73
N ALA A 118 31.31 -28.46 5.74
CA ALA A 118 31.63 -29.76 5.16
C ALA A 118 33.05 -29.81 4.55
N GLN A 119 33.51 -28.72 3.93
CA GLN A 119 34.88 -28.60 3.41
C GLN A 119 35.94 -28.51 4.52
N LEU A 120 35.63 -27.85 5.64
CA LEU A 120 36.54 -27.71 6.78
C LEU A 120 36.62 -29.00 7.61
N THR A 121 35.50 -29.69 7.76
CA THR A 121 35.39 -30.96 8.49
C THR A 121 35.87 -32.15 7.65
N GLN A 122 36.25 -31.94 6.38
CA GLN A 122 36.69 -33.02 5.49
C GLN A 122 37.95 -33.71 6.08
N PRO A 123 37.87 -35.01 6.44
CA PRO A 123 38.91 -35.69 7.22
C PRO A 123 40.26 -35.72 6.50
N GLY A 124 40.27 -35.91 5.17
CA GLY A 124 41.51 -35.88 4.39
C GLY A 124 42.24 -34.53 4.41
N ARG A 125 41.52 -33.42 4.61
CA ARG A 125 42.12 -32.09 4.74
C ARG A 125 42.71 -31.89 6.14
N ILE A 126 42.01 -32.39 7.16
CA ILE A 126 42.48 -32.39 8.56
C ILE A 126 43.74 -33.26 8.68
N ASP A 127 43.74 -34.47 8.10
CA ASP A 127 44.89 -35.38 8.11
C ASP A 127 46.10 -34.78 7.40
N GLY A 128 45.89 -34.11 6.26
CA GLY A 128 46.95 -33.40 5.56
C GLY A 128 47.57 -32.27 6.39
N MET A 129 46.73 -31.49 7.07
CA MET A 129 47.16 -30.39 7.94
C MET A 129 47.84 -30.92 9.22
N ALA A 130 47.35 -32.01 9.79
CA ALA A 130 47.95 -32.68 10.93
C ALA A 130 49.36 -33.19 10.60
N ARG A 131 49.55 -33.81 9.43
CA ARG A 131 50.89 -34.23 8.96
C ARG A 131 51.85 -33.06 8.74
N GLN A 132 51.38 -31.94 8.19
CA GLN A 132 52.21 -30.73 8.03
C GLN A 132 52.64 -30.12 9.38
N LEU A 133 51.79 -30.22 10.41
CA LEU A 133 52.09 -29.78 11.76
C LEU A 133 52.89 -30.81 12.57
N GLY A 134 53.28 -31.95 11.97
CA GLY A 134 53.99 -33.03 12.66
C GLY A 134 53.12 -33.84 13.63
N LEU A 135 51.80 -33.64 13.61
CA LEU A 135 50.79 -34.34 14.42
C LEU A 135 50.35 -35.64 13.73
N GLY A 136 51.31 -36.49 13.37
CA GLY A 136 51.05 -37.80 12.76
C GLY A 136 50.51 -38.83 13.75
N GLU A 137 50.03 -39.95 13.22
CA GLU A 137 49.54 -41.08 14.03
C GLU A 137 50.62 -41.51 15.04
N PRO A 138 50.32 -41.53 16.35
CA PRO A 138 51.32 -41.81 17.37
C PRO A 138 51.83 -43.24 17.24
N GLN A 139 53.15 -43.43 17.36
CA GLN A 139 53.73 -44.77 17.32
C GLN A 139 53.24 -45.59 18.54
N PRO A 140 53.08 -46.93 18.42
CA PRO A 140 52.64 -47.77 19.52
C PRO A 140 53.53 -47.57 20.75
N GLY A 141 52.96 -47.07 21.85
CA GLY A 141 53.67 -46.76 23.11
C GLY A 141 54.01 -45.29 23.36
N GLN A 142 53.72 -44.38 22.43
CA GLN A 142 54.02 -42.94 22.55
C GLN A 142 52.94 -42.13 23.32
N VAL A 143 51.78 -42.72 23.60
CA VAL A 143 50.66 -42.06 24.30
C VAL A 143 50.70 -42.42 25.78
N VAL A 144 51.17 -41.49 26.62
CA VAL A 144 51.14 -41.65 28.08
C VAL A 144 49.84 -41.06 28.61
N HIS A 145 48.92 -41.93 29.06
CA HIS A 145 47.73 -41.49 29.77
C HIS A 145 48.13 -41.07 31.19
N PRO A 146 47.90 -39.81 31.62
CA PRO A 146 48.29 -39.36 32.96
C PRO A 146 47.54 -40.08 34.10
N ASN A 147 46.51 -40.87 33.79
CA ASN A 147 45.75 -41.68 34.74
C ASN A 147 45.93 -43.21 34.54
N ALA A 148 46.83 -43.67 33.65
CA ALA A 148 47.16 -45.09 33.58
C ALA A 148 48.07 -45.46 34.75
N HIS A 149 47.58 -46.32 35.64
CA HIS A 149 48.38 -46.85 36.75
C HIS A 149 49.62 -47.56 36.15
N PRO A 150 50.86 -47.19 36.55
CA PRO A 150 52.04 -47.79 35.97
C PRO A 150 52.18 -49.22 36.49
N ASP A 151 51.86 -50.21 35.66
CA ASP A 151 52.29 -51.59 35.90
C ASP A 151 53.82 -51.66 35.76
N ALA A 152 54.48 -51.78 36.91
CA ALA A 152 55.92 -51.69 37.11
C ALA A 152 56.73 -52.89 36.55
N SER A 153 56.41 -53.43 35.37
CA SER A 153 57.10 -54.63 34.85
C SER A 153 57.26 -54.68 33.32
N ALA A 154 57.52 -53.56 32.67
CA ALA A 154 58.07 -53.57 31.31
C ALA A 154 59.32 -52.67 31.23
N PRO A 155 60.51 -53.20 30.84
CA PRO A 155 61.71 -52.39 30.70
C PRO A 155 61.58 -51.46 29.49
N SER A 156 61.51 -50.15 29.75
CA SER A 156 61.56 -49.11 28.73
C SER A 156 63.02 -48.90 28.27
N LEU A 157 63.39 -49.50 27.15
CA LEU A 157 64.63 -49.16 26.44
C LEU A 157 64.42 -47.85 25.68
N ALA A 158 64.90 -46.75 26.24
CA ALA A 158 65.04 -45.49 25.53
C ALA A 158 66.19 -45.61 24.51
N MET A 159 65.86 -45.75 23.23
CA MET A 159 66.84 -45.66 22.15
C MET A 159 66.71 -44.30 21.48
N ALA A 160 67.63 -43.39 21.81
CA ALA A 160 67.80 -42.14 21.09
C ALA A 160 68.46 -42.45 19.73
N ALA A 161 67.66 -42.54 18.66
CA ALA A 161 68.19 -42.56 17.31
C ALA A 161 68.53 -41.11 16.89
N ALA A 162 69.81 -40.85 16.66
CA ALA A 162 70.30 -39.57 16.16
C ALA A 162 69.77 -39.28 14.73
N PRO A 163 69.55 -38.02 14.35
CA PRO A 163 69.03 -37.66 13.03
C PRO A 163 70.06 -37.96 11.94
N VAL A 164 69.68 -38.81 10.98
CA VAL A 164 70.41 -39.01 9.72
C VAL A 164 70.22 -37.76 8.86
N SER A 165 71.29 -36.98 8.73
CA SER A 165 71.42 -35.93 7.73
C SER A 165 71.52 -36.57 6.33
N GLN A 166 70.44 -36.48 5.54
CA GLN A 166 70.47 -36.86 4.14
C GLN A 166 70.79 -35.64 3.26
N GLN A 167 71.95 -35.73 2.63
CA GLN A 167 72.54 -34.73 1.74
C GLN A 167 71.76 -34.60 0.43
N VAL A 168 71.69 -33.34 0.01
CA VAL A 168 71.61 -32.80 -1.35
C VAL A 168 72.16 -33.74 -2.43
N GLN A 169 71.33 -34.05 -3.44
CA GLN A 169 71.71 -33.98 -4.86
C GLN A 169 70.50 -33.75 -5.75
#